data_AF-A0A673AR96-F1
#
_entry.id   AF-A0A673AR96-F1
#
_cell.length_a   1.000
_cell.length_b   1.000
_cell.length_c   1.000
_cell.angle_alpha   90.00
_cell.angle_beta   90.00
_cell.angle_gamma   90.00
#
_symmetry.space_group_name_H-M   'P 1'
#
loop_
_entity.id
_entity.type
_entity.pdbx_description
1 polymer ?
#
loop_
_entity_poly.entity_id
_entity_poly.type
_entity_poly.pdbx_seq_one_letter_code
_entity_poly.pdbx_strand_id
1 'polypeptide(L)'
;LRCEESRWLVVVENSSSIYLSVVVIKYEFIRRAGQKYFVSFKERGSFSKAVDFCSQQGLELALPQNEEENNALTQVFGEGDKTAWISINNRKAQGNFAVDLKNQPLVFTKWAEGQPDRSVQDTGCTMLTENGFWTVTQECSLQAYIICQL
;
A
#
# COMPACT_ATOMS: atom_id res chain seq x y z
N LEU A 1 -21.02 -21.07 13.71
CA LEU A 1 -19.75 -21.50 13.07
C LEU A 1 -19.14 -20.27 12.42
N ARG A 2 -18.09 -19.70 13.02
CA ARG A 2 -17.40 -18.51 12.53
C ARG A 2 -16.27 -19.03 11.63
N CYS A 3 -16.37 -18.86 10.31
CA CYS A 3 -15.22 -19.11 9.45
C CYS A 3 -14.16 -18.07 9.82
N GLU A 4 -13.11 -18.49 10.52
CA GLU A 4 -11.84 -17.78 10.46
C GLU A 4 -11.32 -17.98 9.03
N GLU A 5 -11.52 -16.97 8.18
CA GLU A 5 -10.87 -16.92 6.87
C GLU A 5 -9.36 -17.00 7.10
N SER A 6 -8.78 -18.15 6.77
CA SER A 6 -7.39 -18.46 7.01
C SER A 6 -6.51 -17.42 6.32
N ARG A 7 -5.82 -16.56 7.09
CA ARG A 7 -4.98 -15.45 6.62
C ARG A 7 -3.61 -15.90 6.09
N TRP A 8 -3.60 -16.89 5.22
CA TRP A 8 -2.38 -17.49 4.70
C TRP A 8 -2.33 -17.28 3.19
N LEU A 9 -1.21 -16.75 2.71
CA LEU A 9 -0.84 -16.88 1.31
C LEU A 9 0.18 -18.01 1.19
N VAL A 10 -0.13 -18.95 0.30
CA VAL A 10 0.77 -20.03 -0.10
C VAL A 10 1.55 -19.54 -1.30
N VAL A 11 2.84 -19.29 -1.11
CA VAL A 11 3.76 -19.00 -2.23
C VAL A 11 4.50 -20.30 -2.56
N VAL A 12 4.45 -20.69 -3.84
CA VAL A 12 5.14 -21.86 -4.35
C VAL A 12 6.42 -21.40 -5.05
N GLU A 13 7.57 -21.62 -4.42
CA GLU A 13 8.87 -21.41 -5.07
C GLU A 13 9.37 -22.73 -5.68
N ASN A 14 9.62 -22.73 -6.98
CA ASN A 14 10.10 -23.91 -7.70
C ASN A 14 11.64 -24.00 -7.56
N SER A 15 12.09 -24.48 -6.41
CA SER A 15 13.51 -24.68 -6.09
C SER A 15 13.88 -26.16 -6.20
N SER A 16 14.20 -26.61 -7.42
CA SER A 16 14.80 -27.92 -7.77
C SER A 16 13.88 -29.15 -7.66
N SER A 17 14.00 -30.06 -8.66
CA SER A 17 13.05 -31.11 -9.10
C SER A 17 12.58 -32.21 -8.13
N ILE A 18 12.61 -32.05 -6.80
CA ILE A 18 12.11 -33.11 -5.88
C ILE A 18 11.36 -32.58 -4.64
N TYR A 19 11.41 -31.28 -4.33
CA TYR A 19 10.72 -30.73 -3.16
C TYR A 19 9.97 -29.43 -3.50
N LEU A 20 8.67 -29.42 -3.23
CA LEU A 20 7.86 -28.19 -3.19
C LEU A 20 7.98 -27.59 -1.79
N SER A 21 8.72 -26.50 -1.67
CA SER A 21 8.74 -25.69 -0.45
C SER A 21 7.45 -24.86 -0.43
N VAL A 22 6.54 -25.14 0.50
CA VAL A 22 5.37 -24.30 0.73
C VAL A 22 5.72 -23.28 1.80
N VAL A 23 5.97 -22.03 1.39
CA VAL A 23 6.13 -20.93 2.33
C VAL A 23 4.74 -20.41 2.68
N VAL A 24 4.38 -20.51 3.96
CA VAL A 24 3.13 -20.02 4.50
C VAL A 24 3.39 -18.68 5.17
N ILE A 25 3.07 -17.57 4.49
CA ILE A 25 3.24 -16.25 5.07
C ILE A 25 1.96 -15.86 5.80
N LYS A 26 2.10 -15.55 7.10
CA LYS A 26 1.00 -15.11 7.96
C LYS A 26 0.86 -13.61 7.88
N TYR A 27 -0.10 -13.13 7.11
CA TYR A 27 -0.47 -11.72 7.16
C TYR A 27 -1.60 -11.51 8.17
N GLU A 28 -1.61 -10.35 8.82
CA GLU A 28 -2.73 -9.98 9.70
C GLU A 28 -3.92 -9.43 8.91
N PHE A 29 -3.67 -8.97 7.69
CA PHE A 29 -4.66 -8.47 6.76
C PHE A 29 -4.36 -9.01 5.37
N ILE A 30 -5.38 -9.57 4.73
CA ILE A 30 -5.35 -10.00 3.33
C ILE A 30 -6.68 -9.62 2.71
N ARG A 31 -6.66 -8.89 1.60
CA ARG A 31 -7.84 -8.60 0.78
C ARG A 31 -7.51 -8.71 -0.69
N ARG A 32 -8.36 -9.42 -1.41
CA ARG A 32 -8.35 -9.42 -2.88
C ARG A 32 -9.29 -8.32 -3.37
N ALA A 33 -8.86 -7.57 -4.37
CA ALA A 33 -9.71 -6.66 -5.13
C ALA A 33 -9.30 -6.76 -6.61
N GLY A 34 -10.26 -7.12 -7.46
CA GLY A 34 -9.99 -7.49 -8.84
C GLY A 34 -8.94 -8.60 -8.98
N GLN A 35 -7.81 -8.25 -9.60
CA GLN A 35 -6.68 -9.17 -9.89
C GLN A 35 -5.53 -9.05 -8.89
N LYS A 36 -5.59 -8.10 -7.95
CA LYS A 36 -4.53 -7.86 -6.97
C LYS A 36 -4.85 -8.45 -5.61
N TYR A 37 -3.80 -8.76 -4.85
CA TYR A 37 -3.91 -9.01 -3.42
C TYR A 37 -3.21 -7.89 -2.66
N PHE A 38 -3.90 -7.37 -1.65
CA PHE A 38 -3.35 -6.43 -0.69
C PHE A 38 -3.12 -7.13 0.64
N VAL A 39 -1.92 -6.99 1.19
CA VAL A 39 -1.48 -7.68 2.40
C VAL A 39 -0.83 -6.72 3.37
N SER A 40 -1.00 -6.99 4.66
CA SER A 40 -0.34 -6.21 5.70
C SER A 40 -0.14 -7.05 6.96
N PHE A 41 0.99 -6.84 7.63
CA PHE A 41 1.23 -7.32 9.00
C PHE A 41 0.66 -6.37 10.06
N LYS A 42 -0.10 -5.35 9.64
CA LYS A 42 -0.56 -4.22 10.47
C LYS A 42 0.57 -3.41 11.10
N GLU A 43 1.79 -3.56 10.60
CA GLU A 43 2.90 -2.68 10.94
C GLU A 43 2.67 -1.26 10.45
N ARG A 44 3.20 -0.31 11.22
CA ARG A 44 3.26 1.10 10.87
C ARG A 44 4.72 1.53 10.69
N GLY A 45 4.93 2.53 9.84
CA GLY A 45 6.25 3.02 9.51
C GLY A 45 6.22 4.35 8.78
N SER A 46 7.41 4.94 8.60
CA SER A 46 7.61 6.03 7.63
C SER A 46 7.34 5.56 6.21
N PHE A 47 7.21 6.50 5.28
CA PHE A 47 7.04 6.19 3.86
C PHE A 47 8.19 5.34 3.31
N SER A 48 9.44 5.71 3.63
CA SER A 48 10.62 4.93 3.22
C SER A 48 10.60 3.51 3.78
N LYS A 49 10.27 3.36 5.08
CA LYS A 49 10.13 2.04 5.70
C LYS A 49 9.04 1.22 5.01
N ALA A 50 7.93 1.83 4.60
CA ALA A 50 6.86 1.14 3.90
C ALA A 50 7.30 0.59 2.53
N VAL A 51 8.03 1.39 1.76
CA VAL A 51 8.61 0.97 0.47
C VAL A 51 9.61 -0.17 0.67
N ASP A 52 10.56 -0.01 1.59
CA ASP A 52 11.60 -1.00 1.86
C ASP A 52 11.01 -2.31 2.39
N PHE A 53 10.03 -2.22 3.30
CA PHE A 53 9.38 -3.37 3.90
C PHE A 53 8.69 -4.24 2.85
N CYS A 54 7.92 -3.63 1.93
CA CYS A 54 7.27 -4.41 0.87
C CYS A 54 8.31 -5.00 -0.09
N SER A 55 9.33 -4.23 -0.47
CA SER A 55 10.38 -4.70 -1.38
C SER A 55 11.18 -5.89 -0.82
N GLN A 56 11.48 -5.90 0.48
CA GLN A 56 12.17 -7.02 1.15
C GLN A 56 11.37 -8.33 1.13
N GLN A 57 10.04 -8.24 0.99
CA GLN A 57 9.14 -9.39 0.86
C GLN A 57 8.91 -9.78 -0.61
N GLY A 58 9.59 -9.14 -1.57
CA GLY A 58 9.34 -9.32 -3.00
C GLY A 58 8.01 -8.73 -3.47
N LEU A 59 7.44 -7.79 -2.70
CA LEU A 59 6.16 -7.13 -2.97
C LEU A 59 6.36 -5.64 -3.28
N GLU A 60 5.29 -4.98 -3.69
CA GLU A 60 5.28 -3.54 -3.94
C GLU A 60 4.46 -2.80 -2.89
N LEU A 61 4.79 -1.55 -2.57
CA LEU A 61 3.89 -0.71 -1.78
C LEU A 61 2.58 -0.52 -2.57
N ALA A 62 1.44 -0.61 -1.88
CA ALA A 62 0.14 -0.62 -2.55
C ALA A 62 -0.13 0.67 -3.34
N LEU A 63 -0.66 0.53 -4.56
CA LEU A 63 -1.22 1.60 -5.36
C LEU A 63 -2.57 1.15 -5.93
N PRO A 64 -3.68 1.65 -5.38
CA PRO A 64 -5.00 1.33 -5.91
C PRO A 64 -5.18 1.98 -7.28
N GLN A 65 -5.64 1.20 -8.25
CA GLN A 65 -5.84 1.61 -9.65
C GLN A 65 -7.32 1.71 -10.04
N ASN A 66 -8.23 1.51 -9.08
CA ASN A 66 -9.67 1.69 -9.23
C ASN A 66 -10.33 1.83 -7.85
N GLU A 67 -11.63 2.12 -7.85
CA GLU A 67 -12.43 2.33 -6.65
C GLU A 67 -12.54 1.07 -5.77
N GLU A 68 -12.63 -0.12 -6.36
CA GLU A 68 -12.69 -1.39 -5.63
C GLU A 68 -11.41 -1.62 -4.83
N GLU A 69 -10.26 -1.46 -5.48
CA GLU A 69 -8.94 -1.57 -4.84
C GLU A 69 -8.76 -0.52 -3.75
N ASN A 70 -9.16 0.72 -4.00
CA ASN A 70 -9.07 1.79 -3.01
C ASN A 70 -9.87 1.48 -1.74
N ASN A 71 -11.09 0.94 -1.91
CA ASN A 71 -11.95 0.55 -0.80
C ASN A 71 -11.48 -0.73 -0.09
N ALA A 72 -10.67 -1.57 -0.74
CA ALA A 72 -10.03 -2.68 -0.06
C ALA A 72 -8.95 -2.20 0.92
N LEU A 73 -8.18 -1.16 0.57
CA LEU A 73 -7.11 -0.64 1.43
C LEU A 73 -7.62 -0.05 2.75
N THR A 74 -8.81 0.57 2.76
CA THR A 74 -9.40 1.15 3.98
C THR A 74 -9.73 0.09 5.04
N GLN A 75 -9.85 -1.17 4.65
CA GLN A 75 -10.21 -2.27 5.55
C GLN A 75 -9.04 -2.75 6.44
N VAL A 76 -7.82 -2.26 6.21
CA VAL A 76 -6.66 -2.61 7.06
C VAL A 76 -6.76 -1.99 8.45
N PHE A 77 -7.44 -0.84 8.56
CA PHE A 77 -7.38 0.03 9.73
C PHE A 77 -7.95 -0.64 10.98
N GLY A 78 -7.22 -0.48 12.09
CA GLY A 78 -7.65 -0.87 13.43
C GLY A 78 -8.15 0.33 14.24
N GLU A 79 -7.96 0.24 15.56
CA GLU A 79 -8.15 1.37 16.47
C GLU A 79 -6.95 2.33 16.38
N GLY A 80 -7.20 3.64 16.53
CA GLY A 80 -6.17 4.69 16.46
C GLY A 80 -6.14 5.42 15.12
N ASP A 81 -4.96 5.88 14.69
CA ASP A 81 -4.82 6.62 13.42
C ASP A 81 -5.04 5.72 12.21
N LYS A 82 -5.86 6.20 11.27
CA LYS A 82 -6.32 5.42 10.13
C LYS A 82 -5.82 5.99 8.82
N THR A 83 -4.50 5.95 8.68
CA THR A 83 -3.81 6.34 7.45
C THR A 83 -2.88 5.22 6.99
N ALA A 84 -2.76 5.07 5.68
CA ALA A 84 -1.83 4.13 5.04
C ALA A 84 -1.01 4.84 3.96
N TRP A 85 0.25 4.46 3.80
CA TRP A 85 1.05 4.94 2.67
C TRP A 85 0.60 4.29 1.36
N ILE A 86 0.60 5.05 0.27
CA ILE A 86 0.38 4.52 -1.09
C ILE A 86 1.54 4.90 -2.02
N SER A 87 1.79 4.07 -3.03
CA SER A 87 2.97 4.11 -3.90
C SER A 87 2.90 5.20 -4.99
N ILE A 88 2.83 6.46 -4.56
CA ILE A 88 2.93 7.64 -5.42
C ILE A 88 4.32 8.26 -5.25
N ASN A 89 4.88 8.77 -6.34
CA ASN A 89 6.16 9.44 -6.32
C ASN A 89 6.17 10.62 -5.35
N ASN A 90 7.13 10.61 -4.43
CA ASN A 90 7.20 11.61 -3.38
C ASN A 90 7.94 12.89 -3.78
N ARG A 91 8.49 12.98 -5.00
CA ARG A 91 9.15 14.18 -5.52
C ARG A 91 8.21 14.92 -6.45
N LYS A 92 7.85 16.16 -6.07
CA LYS A 92 7.00 17.01 -6.89
C LYS A 92 7.57 17.27 -8.28
N ALA A 93 8.89 17.40 -8.38
CA ALA A 93 9.58 17.56 -9.65
C ALA A 93 9.40 16.38 -10.63
N GLN A 94 9.06 15.17 -10.15
CA GLN A 94 8.95 13.97 -10.98
C GLN A 94 7.55 13.75 -11.57
N GLY A 95 6.65 14.74 -11.48
CA GLY A 95 5.32 14.64 -12.07
C GLY A 95 4.20 15.19 -11.19
N ASN A 96 4.53 16.01 -10.17
CA ASN A 96 3.58 16.71 -9.32
C ASN A 96 2.51 15.78 -8.70
N PHE A 97 2.97 14.65 -8.14
CA PHE A 97 2.12 13.60 -7.55
C PHE A 97 1.18 12.89 -8.55
N ALA A 98 1.43 13.00 -9.86
CA ALA A 98 0.64 12.34 -10.90
C ALA A 98 1.30 11.06 -11.46
N VAL A 99 2.39 10.59 -10.86
CA VAL A 99 3.08 9.36 -11.24
C VAL A 99 3.38 8.48 -10.04
N ASP A 100 3.50 7.18 -10.26
CA ASP A 100 3.91 6.20 -9.26
C ASP A 100 5.44 6.22 -8.99
N LEU A 101 5.91 5.37 -8.07
CA LEU A 101 7.34 5.24 -7.76
C LEU A 101 8.21 4.79 -8.96
N LYS A 102 7.61 4.22 -10.01
CA LYS A 102 8.26 3.80 -11.26
C LYS A 102 8.12 4.84 -12.38
N ASN A 103 7.65 6.05 -12.05
CA ASN A 103 7.37 7.15 -12.98
C ASN A 103 6.33 6.82 -14.06
N GLN A 104 5.40 5.90 -13.78
CA GLN A 104 4.23 5.67 -14.64
C GLN A 104 3.08 6.58 -14.24
N PRO A 105 2.31 7.14 -15.20
CA PRO A 105 1.13 7.95 -14.90
C PRO A 105 0.09 7.19 -14.07
N LEU A 106 -0.52 7.89 -13.12
CA LEU A 106 -1.62 7.33 -12.34
C LEU A 106 -2.87 7.16 -13.22
N VAL A 107 -3.45 5.98 -13.20
CA VAL A 107 -4.70 5.65 -13.92
C VAL A 107 -5.96 5.90 -13.10
N PHE A 108 -5.79 6.09 -11.80
CA PHE A 108 -6.85 6.36 -10.84
C PHE A 108 -6.31 7.30 -9.77
N THR A 109 -7.16 8.22 -9.31
CA THR A 109 -6.86 9.14 -8.22
C THR A 109 -8.12 9.41 -7.41
N LYS A 110 -7.97 9.51 -6.09
CA LYS A 110 -9.07 9.89 -5.19
C LYS A 110 -8.63 10.94 -4.18
N TRP A 111 -8.07 12.04 -4.68
CA TRP A 111 -7.62 13.16 -3.86
C TRP A 111 -8.74 13.73 -3.01
N ALA A 112 -8.43 14.06 -1.75
CA ALA A 112 -9.31 14.87 -0.92
C ALA A 112 -9.47 16.29 -1.52
N GLU A 113 -10.48 17.02 -1.07
CA GLU A 113 -10.66 18.41 -1.48
C GLU A 113 -9.40 19.24 -1.19
N GLY A 114 -8.93 19.99 -2.20
CA GLY A 114 -7.72 20.80 -2.10
C GLY A 114 -6.40 20.03 -2.24
N GLN A 115 -6.43 18.70 -2.47
CA GLN A 115 -5.24 17.88 -2.66
C GLN A 115 -4.98 17.55 -4.15
N PRO A 116 -3.71 17.36 -4.57
CA PRO A 116 -2.50 17.60 -3.78
C PRO A 116 -2.31 19.11 -3.48
N ASP A 117 -1.94 19.43 -2.24
CA ASP A 117 -1.71 20.82 -1.84
C ASP A 117 -0.52 21.44 -2.61
N ARG A 118 -0.78 22.58 -3.25
CA ARG A 118 0.22 23.33 -4.02
C ARG A 118 1.36 23.86 -3.15
N SER A 119 1.14 24.03 -1.85
CA SER A 119 2.13 24.51 -0.88
C SER A 119 3.28 23.54 -0.67
N VAL A 120 3.09 22.24 -0.96
CA VAL A 120 4.16 21.24 -0.94
C VAL A 120 5.14 21.58 -2.06
N GLN A 121 6.37 21.96 -1.74
CA GLN A 121 7.31 22.50 -2.74
C GLN A 121 8.20 21.42 -3.36
N ASP A 122 8.73 20.51 -2.57
CA ASP A 122 9.74 19.54 -3.04
C ASP A 122 9.33 18.09 -2.82
N THR A 123 9.23 17.68 -1.55
CA THR A 123 8.95 16.29 -1.15
C THR A 123 7.63 16.21 -0.41
N GLY A 124 6.78 15.27 -0.82
CA GLY A 124 5.53 14.98 -0.13
C GLY A 124 5.15 13.52 -0.32
N CYS A 125 4.69 12.87 0.74
CA CYS A 125 4.28 11.48 0.70
C CYS A 125 2.75 11.38 0.74
N THR A 126 2.19 10.49 -0.07
CA THR A 126 0.74 10.35 -0.18
C THR A 126 0.20 9.32 0.80
N MET A 127 -0.79 9.73 1.58
CA MET A 127 -1.53 8.86 2.48
C MET A 127 -2.96 8.65 1.97
N LEU A 128 -3.45 7.42 2.11
CA LEU A 128 -4.86 7.07 2.03
C LEU A 128 -5.47 7.12 3.43
N THR A 129 -6.64 7.76 3.55
CA THR A 129 -7.40 7.93 4.82
C THR A 129 -8.49 6.87 4.97
N GLU A 130 -9.10 6.75 6.16
CA GLU A 130 -10.22 5.82 6.42
C GLU A 130 -11.40 5.96 5.44
N ASN A 131 -11.64 7.17 4.94
CA ASN A 131 -12.70 7.46 3.99
C ASN A 131 -12.28 7.19 2.53
N GLY A 132 -11.07 6.67 2.32
CA GLY A 132 -10.53 6.33 1.01
C GLY A 132 -10.00 7.52 0.22
N PHE A 133 -9.97 8.73 0.79
CA PHE A 133 -9.40 9.92 0.14
C PHE A 133 -7.90 10.04 0.37
N TRP A 134 -7.21 10.61 -0.61
CA TRP A 134 -5.76 10.75 -0.62
C TRP A 134 -5.33 12.16 -0.23
N THR A 135 -4.30 12.26 0.60
CA THR A 135 -3.71 13.53 1.03
C THR A 135 -2.19 13.47 0.89
N VAL A 136 -1.57 14.59 0.54
CA VAL A 136 -0.12 14.72 0.54
C VAL A 136 0.33 15.37 1.85
N THR A 137 1.33 14.79 2.51
CA THR A 137 2.00 15.38 3.67
C THR A 137 3.48 15.60 3.39
N GLN A 138 4.05 16.67 3.95
CA GLN A 138 5.51 16.88 3.93
C GLN A 138 6.22 16.00 4.98
N GLU A 139 5.48 15.51 5.98
CA GLU A 139 6.00 14.67 7.06
C GLU A 139 6.02 13.19 6.68
N CYS A 140 6.90 12.82 5.75
CA CYS A 140 7.08 11.43 5.31
C CYS A 140 7.55 10.46 6.40
N SER A 141 7.95 10.97 7.58
CA SER A 141 8.34 10.19 8.75
C SER A 141 7.19 9.76 9.65
N LEU A 142 5.96 10.22 9.38
CA LEU A 142 4.77 9.81 10.11
C LEU A 142 4.61 8.30 10.11
N GLN A 143 4.06 7.76 11.21
CA GLN A 143 3.75 6.35 11.31
C GLN A 143 2.40 6.10 10.63
N ALA A 144 2.39 5.47 9.46
CA ALA A 144 1.16 5.05 8.80
C ALA A 144 1.20 3.55 8.48
N TYR A 145 0.04 2.93 8.29
CA TYR A 145 -0.05 1.51 7.95
C TYR A 145 0.72 1.20 6.66
N ILE A 146 1.45 0.10 6.69
CA ILE A 146 2.15 -0.45 5.53
C ILE A 146 1.25 -1.49 4.89
N ILE A 147 0.87 -1.27 3.63
CA ILE A 147 0.10 -2.24 2.85
C ILE A 147 0.90 -2.55 1.59
N CYS A 148 1.18 -3.82 1.37
CA CYS A 148 1.87 -4.29 0.17
C CYS A 148 0.86 -4.86 -0.83
N GLN A 149 1.20 -4.82 -2.11
CA GLN A 149 0.44 -5.43 -3.20
C GLN A 149 1.25 -6.52 -3.89
N LEU A 150 0.53 -7.54 -4.36
CA LEU A 150 0.96 -8.57 -5.30
C LEU A 150 0.38 -8.26 -6.68
#